data_AF-A0A8X7QQ23-F1
#
_entry.id   AF-A0A8X7QQ23-F1
#
_cell.length_a   1.000
_cell.length_b   1.000
_cell.length_c   1.000
_cell.angle_alpha   90.00
_cell.angle_beta   90.00
_cell.angle_gamma   90.00
#
_symmetry.space_group_name_H-M   'P 1'
#
loop_
_entity.id
_entity.type
_entity.pdbx_description
1 polymer ?
#
loop_
_entity_poly.entity_id
_entity_poly.type
_entity_poly.pdbx_seq_one_letter_code
_entity_poly.pdbx_strand_id
1 'polypeptide(L)'
;MGQIELQDHHLEEDNIVTIIGRNQEAVRQTLSTLLLRWRRRIFKKPTIEDFQTIEVEDSYLGPRIDGDIVTSDFVMEMVQHFKNQRMIHKRYIYQIVAKAMKIFQPVTSLASISLVDDAHITVCGDIHGQFYDLIHIFELNGFPSKENPYLFNGDFVFVFFLFAAIYLARGNHESDGLNESFGFHREVSYKVGEQCVELFSQAFCFLPLAHLINDQFFVVHGGLFTHDGVNLSKIRDINRFCQPPDEGLMSDLLWSDPQTSLGRAPSKRGCGVMFGEDVTTKFLTDNNLKLIIRSHEVKDDGFEVMHHGQLITVFSAPNYCDREILSCPK
;
A
#
# COMPACT_ATOMS: atom_id res chain seq x y z
N MET A 1 -19.56 40.56 -18.79
CA MET A 1 -18.15 40.40 -18.33
C MET A 1 -18.21 39.47 -17.13
N GLY A 2 -17.68 38.25 -17.08
CA GLY A 2 -16.96 37.44 -18.06
C GLY A 2 -17.20 35.95 -17.75
N GLN A 3 -16.85 35.07 -18.70
CA GLN A 3 -16.75 33.62 -18.49
C GLN A 3 -15.43 33.30 -17.78
N ILE A 4 -15.39 32.29 -16.89
CA ILE A 4 -14.32 31.26 -16.81
C ILE A 4 -14.93 29.93 -16.33
N GLU A 5 -14.48 28.85 -16.95
CA GLU A 5 -14.83 27.43 -16.78
C GLU A 5 -14.34 26.79 -15.47
N LEU A 6 -14.93 25.62 -15.19
CA LEU A 6 -14.59 24.69 -14.11
C LEU A 6 -13.21 24.04 -14.30
N GLN A 7 -12.51 23.82 -13.19
CA GLN A 7 -11.62 22.66 -13.04
C GLN A 7 -11.88 22.01 -11.68
N ASP A 8 -12.06 20.69 -11.72
CA ASP A 8 -12.20 19.80 -10.57
C ASP A 8 -10.99 19.89 -9.64
N HIS A 9 -11.21 19.60 -8.35
CA HIS A 9 -10.44 18.70 -7.49
C HIS A 9 -10.78 19.01 -6.02
N HIS A 10 -11.04 17.94 -5.23
CA HIS A 10 -11.31 17.90 -3.78
C HIS A 10 -12.79 18.01 -3.33
N LEU A 11 -13.38 16.85 -3.05
CA LEU A 11 -14.62 16.73 -2.29
C LEU A 11 -14.31 16.76 -0.77
N GLU A 12 -14.23 17.96 -0.19
CA GLU A 12 -14.31 18.16 1.26
C GLU A 12 -15.78 18.23 1.74
N GLU A 13 -15.98 18.09 3.05
CA GLU A 13 -17.30 17.95 3.71
C GLU A 13 -18.24 19.16 3.53
N ASP A 14 -17.76 20.31 3.06
CA ASP A 14 -18.49 21.59 2.99
C ASP A 14 -18.89 22.06 1.56
N ASN A 15 -19.11 21.13 0.63
CA ASN A 15 -19.58 21.49 -0.71
C ASN A 15 -21.07 21.89 -0.73
N ILE A 16 -21.37 23.20 -0.74
CA ILE A 16 -22.74 23.73 -0.90
C ILE A 16 -23.10 23.83 -2.40
N VAL A 17 -23.82 22.84 -2.92
CA VAL A 17 -24.46 22.92 -4.25
C VAL A 17 -25.70 23.81 -4.15
N THR A 18 -25.65 25.01 -4.75
CA THR A 18 -26.80 25.92 -4.81
C THR A 18 -27.50 25.80 -6.16
N ILE A 19 -28.67 25.16 -6.20
CA ILE A 19 -29.55 25.14 -7.37
C ILE A 19 -30.64 26.21 -7.16
N ILE A 20 -30.72 27.17 -8.08
CA ILE A 20 -31.75 28.23 -8.04
C ILE A 20 -33.02 27.70 -8.71
N GLY A 21 -34.07 27.50 -7.91
CA GLY A 21 -35.41 27.14 -8.36
C GLY A 21 -36.49 27.91 -7.59
N ARG A 22 -37.75 27.89 -8.08
CA ARG A 22 -38.87 28.63 -7.47
C ARG A 22 -39.18 28.24 -6.03
N ASN A 23 -38.72 27.07 -5.57
CA ASN A 23 -38.87 26.60 -4.19
C ASN A 23 -37.53 26.04 -3.69
N GLN A 24 -36.71 26.93 -3.09
CA GLN A 24 -35.35 26.58 -2.65
C GLN A 24 -35.32 25.51 -1.55
N GLU A 25 -36.35 25.45 -0.69
CA GLU A 25 -36.44 24.48 0.41
C GLU A 25 -36.57 23.04 -0.13
N ALA A 26 -37.46 22.84 -1.10
CA ALA A 26 -37.70 21.53 -1.73
C ALA A 26 -36.47 21.04 -2.52
N VAL A 27 -35.74 21.96 -3.16
CA VAL A 27 -34.50 21.67 -3.87
C VAL A 27 -33.40 21.22 -2.90
N ARG A 28 -33.23 21.92 -1.77
CA ARG A 28 -32.24 21.53 -0.73
C ARG A 28 -32.52 20.16 -0.12
N GLN A 29 -33.77 19.87 0.24
CA GLN A 29 -34.14 18.56 0.80
C GLN A 29 -33.92 17.42 -0.20
N THR A 30 -34.26 17.64 -1.47
CA THR A 30 -34.12 16.63 -2.52
C THR A 30 -32.64 16.35 -2.81
N LEU A 31 -31.80 17.38 -2.90
CA LEU A 31 -30.35 17.23 -3.09
C LEU A 31 -29.69 16.53 -1.91
N SER A 32 -30.00 16.94 -0.68
CA SER A 32 -29.48 16.29 0.53
C SER A 32 -29.84 14.80 0.55
N THR A 33 -31.09 14.45 0.23
CA THR A 33 -31.55 13.06 0.16
C THR A 33 -30.88 12.27 -0.97
N LEU A 34 -30.70 12.88 -2.15
CA LEU A 34 -30.01 12.26 -3.29
C LEU A 34 -28.52 12.04 -3.01
N LEU A 35 -27.83 13.02 -2.43
CA LEU A 35 -26.43 12.92 -2.02
C LEU A 35 -26.24 11.86 -0.92
N LEU A 36 -27.13 11.82 0.09
CA LEU A 36 -27.14 10.77 1.12
C LEU A 36 -27.39 9.39 0.51
N ARG A 37 -28.34 9.26 -0.42
CA ARG A 37 -28.60 7.99 -1.13
C ARG A 37 -27.44 7.58 -2.02
N TRP A 38 -26.82 8.52 -2.73
CA TRP A 38 -25.67 8.28 -3.59
C TRP A 38 -24.45 7.86 -2.76
N ARG A 39 -24.15 8.57 -1.66
CA ARG A 39 -23.14 8.18 -0.66
C ARG A 39 -23.42 6.77 -0.10
N ARG A 40 -24.65 6.47 0.33
CA ARG A 40 -25.03 5.13 0.83
C ARG A 40 -24.97 4.02 -0.22
N ARG A 41 -25.11 4.37 -1.51
CA ARG A 41 -25.13 3.41 -2.62
C ARG A 41 -23.73 3.13 -3.18
N ILE A 42 -22.83 4.12 -3.14
CA ILE A 42 -21.39 3.93 -3.44
C ILE A 42 -20.68 3.29 -2.25
N PHE A 43 -21.03 3.71 -1.04
CA PHE A 43 -20.50 3.18 0.21
C PHE A 43 -21.61 2.39 0.92
N LYS A 44 -21.97 1.22 0.39
CA LYS A 44 -22.58 0.18 1.23
C LYS A 44 -21.45 -0.43 2.07
N LYS A 45 -20.79 0.40 2.89
CA LYS A 45 -19.68 -0.01 3.74
C LYS A 45 -20.26 -0.98 4.77
N PRO A 46 -19.63 -2.14 4.98
CA PRO A 46 -19.83 -2.88 6.22
C PRO A 46 -19.62 -1.91 7.39
N THR A 47 -20.48 -1.97 8.39
CA THR A 47 -20.27 -1.23 9.62
C THR A 47 -19.06 -1.85 10.29
N ILE A 48 -17.86 -1.32 10.03
CA ILE A 48 -16.65 -1.71 10.75
C ILE A 48 -16.96 -1.46 12.23
N GLU A 49 -16.82 -2.50 13.06
CA GLU A 49 -17.00 -2.40 14.50
C GLU A 49 -16.12 -1.26 15.05
N ASP A 50 -16.71 -0.34 15.80
CA ASP A 50 -15.95 0.73 16.42
C ASP A 50 -15.06 0.12 17.51
N PHE A 51 -13.73 0.23 17.35
CA PHE A 51 -12.80 -0.31 18.33
C PHE A 51 -13.04 0.26 19.74
N GLN A 52 -13.64 1.44 19.87
CA GLN A 52 -13.97 2.03 21.16
C GLN A 52 -15.00 1.21 21.94
N THR A 53 -15.92 0.51 21.25
CA THR A 53 -16.96 -0.32 21.87
C THR A 53 -16.49 -1.74 22.21
N ILE A 54 -15.30 -2.14 21.75
CA ILE A 54 -14.75 -3.46 22.03
C ILE A 54 -14.13 -3.48 23.43
N GLU A 55 -14.75 -4.14 24.39
CA GLU A 55 -14.17 -4.33 25.72
C GLU A 55 -12.93 -5.24 25.68
N VAL A 56 -11.96 -4.98 26.54
CA VAL A 56 -10.76 -5.81 26.72
C VAL A 56 -10.91 -6.48 28.08
N GLU A 57 -10.93 -7.81 28.11
CA GLU A 57 -11.14 -8.55 29.35
C GLU A 57 -9.98 -8.36 30.33
N ASP A 58 -10.27 -8.39 31.63
CA ASP A 58 -9.25 -8.30 32.70
C ASP A 58 -8.24 -9.45 32.64
N SER A 59 -8.62 -10.57 32.01
CA SER A 59 -7.75 -11.72 31.79
C SER A 59 -6.72 -11.50 30.67
N TYR A 60 -6.87 -10.46 29.84
CA TYR A 60 -5.89 -10.13 28.79
C TYR A 60 -4.64 -9.50 29.39
N LEU A 61 -3.53 -10.26 29.36
CA LEU A 61 -2.23 -9.84 29.90
C LEU A 61 -1.23 -9.41 28.81
N GLY A 62 -1.71 -9.17 27.58
CA GLY A 62 -0.86 -8.73 26.48
C GLY A 62 -0.69 -7.20 26.42
N PRO A 63 0.05 -6.71 25.41
CA PRO A 63 0.31 -5.29 25.21
C PRO A 63 -0.97 -4.48 25.04
N ARG A 64 -1.01 -3.28 25.63
CA ARG A 64 -2.19 -2.40 25.61
C ARG A 64 -1.85 -1.04 25.02
N ILE A 65 -2.76 -0.51 24.21
CA ILE A 65 -2.72 0.89 23.78
C ILE A 65 -3.56 1.70 24.77
N ASP A 66 -2.90 2.58 25.52
CA ASP A 66 -3.56 3.52 26.42
C ASP A 66 -3.97 4.79 25.66
N GLY A 67 -5.27 5.03 25.57
CA GLY A 67 -5.81 6.16 24.83
C GLY A 67 -5.68 5.99 23.31
N ASP A 68 -5.18 7.03 22.65
CA ASP A 68 -5.20 7.17 21.19
C ASP A 68 -3.84 7.08 20.50
N ILE A 69 -2.74 6.94 21.23
CA ILE A 69 -1.40 7.03 20.65
C ILE A 69 -0.75 5.65 20.66
N VAL A 70 -0.33 5.18 19.48
CA VAL A 70 0.53 4.00 19.36
C VAL A 70 1.94 4.44 19.73
N THR A 71 2.46 3.95 20.86
CA THR A 71 3.79 4.31 21.37
C THR A 71 4.85 3.31 20.93
N SER A 72 6.13 3.72 20.95
CA SER A 72 7.25 2.81 20.71
C SER A 72 7.25 1.63 21.68
N ASP A 73 6.92 1.88 22.95
CA ASP A 73 6.90 0.85 23.99
C ASP A 73 5.87 -0.23 23.69
N PHE A 74 4.64 0.18 23.32
CA PHE A 74 3.60 -0.75 22.89
C PHE A 74 4.06 -1.57 21.68
N VAL A 75 4.71 -0.93 20.69
CA VAL A 75 5.18 -1.61 19.48
C VAL A 75 6.23 -2.67 19.83
N MET A 76 7.16 -2.35 20.72
CA MET A 76 8.19 -3.29 21.15
C MET A 76 7.61 -4.44 21.97
N GLU A 77 6.66 -4.17 22.88
CA GLU A 77 5.94 -5.22 23.62
C GLU A 77 5.15 -6.15 22.68
N MET A 78 4.48 -5.58 21.67
CA MET A 78 3.78 -6.33 20.65
C MET A 78 4.73 -7.20 19.82
N VAL A 79 5.89 -6.69 19.41
CA VAL A 79 6.91 -7.49 18.71
C VAL A 79 7.31 -8.69 19.57
N GLN A 80 7.54 -8.50 20.87
CA GLN A 80 7.83 -9.61 21.78
C GLN A 80 6.65 -10.58 21.92
N HIS A 81 5.42 -10.06 21.90
CA HIS A 81 4.22 -10.89 21.95
C HIS A 81 4.10 -11.79 20.71
N PHE A 82 4.36 -11.24 19.53
CA PHE A 82 4.37 -11.97 18.26
C PHE A 82 5.52 -12.98 18.18
N LYS A 83 6.74 -12.63 18.66
CA LYS A 83 7.86 -13.59 18.77
C LYS A 83 7.53 -14.81 19.64
N ASN A 84 6.65 -14.63 20.62
CA ASN A 84 6.14 -15.70 21.48
C ASN A 84 4.89 -16.39 20.91
N GLN A 85 4.57 -16.17 19.64
CA GLN A 85 3.40 -16.74 18.94
C GLN A 85 2.06 -16.41 19.60
N ARG A 86 1.96 -15.24 20.24
CA ARG A 86 0.74 -14.74 20.85
C ARG A 86 0.15 -13.60 20.03
N MET A 87 -1.16 -13.41 20.09
CA MET A 87 -1.85 -12.35 19.37
C MET A 87 -2.16 -11.16 20.29
N ILE A 88 -2.05 -9.94 19.77
CA ILE A 88 -2.61 -8.78 20.47
C ILE A 88 -4.14 -8.83 20.44
N HIS A 89 -4.75 -8.17 21.41
CA HIS A 89 -6.21 -8.14 21.51
C HIS A 89 -6.86 -7.50 20.28
N LYS A 90 -8.01 -8.02 19.84
CA LYS A 90 -8.72 -7.55 18.63
C LYS A 90 -9.01 -6.05 18.63
N ARG A 91 -9.32 -5.47 19.80
CA ARG A 91 -9.50 -4.01 19.98
C ARG A 91 -8.32 -3.23 19.40
N TYR A 92 -7.10 -3.63 19.72
CA TYR A 92 -5.90 -2.91 19.31
C TYR A 92 -5.63 -3.12 17.82
N ILE A 93 -5.89 -4.31 17.27
CA ILE A 93 -5.83 -4.55 15.81
C ILE A 93 -6.74 -3.55 15.08
N TYR A 94 -8.00 -3.45 15.49
CA TYR A 94 -8.95 -2.51 14.87
C TYR A 94 -8.50 -1.05 15.01
N GLN A 95 -8.03 -0.67 16.21
CA GLN A 95 -7.54 0.68 16.48
C GLN A 95 -6.37 1.05 15.56
N ILE A 96 -5.41 0.14 15.39
CA ILE A 96 -4.22 0.32 14.58
C ILE A 96 -4.60 0.48 13.10
N VAL A 97 -5.40 -0.45 12.57
CA VAL A 97 -5.79 -0.44 11.15
C VAL A 97 -6.63 0.81 10.84
N ALA A 98 -7.57 1.18 11.71
CA ALA A 98 -8.37 2.38 11.55
C ALA A 98 -7.52 3.67 11.57
N LYS A 99 -6.49 3.74 12.42
CA LYS A 99 -5.55 4.87 12.45
C LYS A 99 -4.68 4.93 11.19
N ALA A 100 -4.18 3.79 10.73
CA ALA A 100 -3.41 3.72 9.48
C ALA A 100 -4.23 4.20 8.27
N MET A 101 -5.50 3.79 8.17
CA MET A 101 -6.41 4.29 7.12
C MET A 101 -6.52 5.81 7.14
N LYS A 102 -6.66 6.43 8.32
CA LYS A 102 -6.71 7.90 8.45
C LYS A 102 -5.40 8.56 8.00
N ILE A 103 -4.24 7.94 8.25
CA ILE A 103 -2.93 8.44 7.81
C ILE A 103 -2.81 8.38 6.28
N PHE A 104 -3.24 7.28 5.67
CA PHE A 104 -3.09 7.08 4.22
C PHE A 104 -4.18 7.75 3.37
N GLN A 105 -5.34 8.04 3.95
CA GLN A 105 -6.47 8.67 3.25
C GLN A 105 -6.10 9.96 2.50
N PRO A 106 -5.41 10.95 3.10
CA PRO A 106 -5.04 12.18 2.40
C PRO A 106 -3.84 12.02 1.46
N VAL A 107 -3.13 10.88 1.50
CA VAL A 107 -1.94 10.65 0.66
C VAL A 107 -2.38 10.41 -0.79
N THR A 108 -1.65 10.95 -1.76
CA THR A 108 -1.88 10.71 -3.20
C THR A 108 -1.47 9.30 -3.60
N SER A 109 -1.91 8.84 -4.77
CA SER A 109 -1.57 7.48 -5.25
C SER A 109 -0.08 7.33 -5.62
N LEU A 110 0.61 8.44 -5.89
CA LEU A 110 2.06 8.54 -5.89
C LEU A 110 2.49 9.41 -4.69
N ALA A 111 3.01 8.78 -3.65
CA ALA A 111 3.46 9.46 -2.43
C ALA A 111 4.89 10.02 -2.63
N SER A 112 5.16 11.23 -2.13
CA SER A 112 6.50 11.84 -2.24
C SER A 112 7.27 11.70 -0.94
N ILE A 113 8.55 11.36 -1.02
CA ILE A 113 9.48 11.26 0.10
C ILE A 113 10.63 12.23 -0.17
N SER A 114 10.80 13.23 0.69
CA SER A 114 11.90 14.18 0.62
C SER A 114 12.89 13.91 1.75
N LEU A 115 14.09 13.49 1.37
CA LEU A 115 15.23 13.29 2.26
C LEU A 115 16.12 14.54 2.19
N VAL A 116 16.51 15.05 3.36
CA VAL A 116 17.51 16.13 3.46
C VAL A 116 18.91 15.59 3.18
N ASP A 117 19.86 16.48 2.88
CA ASP A 117 21.26 16.10 2.71
C ASP A 117 21.75 15.32 3.94
N ASP A 118 22.45 14.20 3.70
CA ASP A 118 22.91 13.18 4.66
C ASP A 118 21.86 12.24 5.28
N ALA A 119 20.57 12.40 4.99
CA ALA A 119 19.55 11.42 5.40
C ALA A 119 19.52 10.20 4.45
N HIS A 120 19.28 9.01 5.00
CA HIS A 120 19.09 7.78 4.24
C HIS A 120 17.67 7.23 4.38
N ILE A 121 17.30 6.29 3.51
CA ILE A 121 16.10 5.47 3.62
C ILE A 121 16.43 4.05 3.21
N THR A 122 15.85 3.07 3.89
CA THR A 122 15.95 1.65 3.52
C THR A 122 14.71 1.23 2.74
N VAL A 123 14.90 0.70 1.53
CA VAL A 123 13.80 0.15 0.71
C VAL A 123 13.82 -1.37 0.81
N CYS A 124 12.71 -1.94 1.28
CA CYS A 124 12.50 -3.38 1.37
C CYS A 124 11.51 -3.83 0.29
N GLY A 125 11.76 -5.02 -0.28
CA GLY A 125 10.81 -5.69 -1.14
C GLY A 125 9.78 -6.51 -0.36
N ASP A 126 9.29 -7.56 -0.99
CA ASP A 126 8.26 -8.46 -0.47
C ASP A 126 8.72 -9.14 0.83
N ILE A 127 7.79 -9.33 1.77
CA ILE A 127 8.02 -10.02 3.06
C ILE A 127 7.12 -11.26 3.20
N HIS A 128 5.94 -11.26 2.57
CA HIS A 128 4.99 -12.37 2.54
C HIS A 128 4.71 -13.03 3.92
N GLY A 129 4.54 -12.22 4.97
CA GLY A 129 4.23 -12.71 6.31
C GLY A 129 5.38 -13.41 7.03
N GLN A 130 6.62 -13.37 6.51
CA GLN A 130 7.82 -13.88 7.17
C GLN A 130 8.24 -12.98 8.34
N PHE A 131 7.44 -12.97 9.41
CA PHE A 131 7.59 -12.08 10.56
C PHE A 131 8.98 -12.14 11.20
N TYR A 132 9.52 -13.35 11.40
CA TYR A 132 10.82 -13.52 12.04
C TYR A 132 11.96 -12.94 11.20
N ASP A 133 11.90 -13.09 9.87
CA ASP A 133 12.89 -12.51 8.95
C ASP A 133 12.80 -11.00 8.92
N LEU A 134 11.59 -10.43 9.00
CA LEU A 134 11.47 -9.00 9.15
C LEU A 134 12.07 -8.49 10.47
N ILE A 135 11.83 -9.16 11.59
CA ILE A 135 12.50 -8.73 12.82
C ILE A 135 14.01 -8.85 12.68
N HIS A 136 14.51 -9.87 11.97
CA HIS A 136 15.92 -9.98 11.66
C HIS A 136 16.45 -8.79 10.82
N ILE A 137 15.67 -8.29 9.84
CA ILE A 137 16.00 -7.05 9.09
C ILE A 137 16.20 -5.87 10.06
N PHE A 138 15.33 -5.70 11.05
CA PHE A 138 15.45 -4.62 12.03
C PHE A 138 16.60 -4.81 13.02
N GLU A 139 16.91 -6.06 13.38
CA GLU A 139 18.08 -6.37 14.22
C GLU A 139 19.40 -6.06 13.50
N LEU A 140 19.44 -6.23 12.17
CA LEU A 140 20.63 -5.94 11.35
C LEU A 140 20.77 -4.46 10.97
N ASN A 141 19.67 -3.81 10.55
CA ASN A 141 19.70 -2.46 9.98
C ASN A 141 19.13 -1.39 10.93
N GLY A 142 18.81 -1.78 12.16
CA GLY A 142 18.18 -0.92 13.16
C GLY A 142 16.66 -0.85 13.02
N PHE A 143 15.98 -0.60 14.12
CA PHE A 143 14.52 -0.46 14.11
C PHE A 143 14.07 0.82 13.39
N PRO A 144 12.85 0.84 12.81
CA PRO A 144 12.30 2.03 12.19
C PRO A 144 12.22 3.21 13.17
N SER A 145 12.70 4.37 12.72
CA SER A 145 12.66 5.64 13.45
C SER A 145 12.69 6.81 12.46
N LYS A 146 12.59 8.05 12.95
CA LYS A 146 12.70 9.22 12.06
C LYS A 146 14.08 9.31 11.40
N GLU A 147 15.11 8.86 12.12
CA GLU A 147 16.50 8.83 11.70
C GLU A 147 16.85 7.56 10.91
N ASN A 148 15.96 6.56 10.90
CA ASN A 148 16.11 5.32 10.15
C ASN A 148 14.78 4.93 9.47
N PRO A 149 14.35 5.67 8.44
CA PRO A 149 13.08 5.44 7.78
C PRO A 149 13.14 4.22 6.85
N TYR A 150 12.01 3.53 6.72
CA TYR A 150 11.84 2.38 5.83
C TYR A 150 10.71 2.61 4.82
N LEU A 151 10.89 2.09 3.61
CA LEU A 151 9.84 1.93 2.61
C LEU A 151 9.67 0.44 2.29
N PHE A 152 8.52 -0.15 2.64
CA PHE A 152 8.16 -1.50 2.23
C PHE A 152 7.33 -1.45 0.95
N ASN A 153 7.85 -2.08 -0.10
CA ASN A 153 7.34 -1.96 -1.45
C ASN A 153 6.36 -3.10 -1.82
N GLY A 154 5.27 -3.20 -1.06
CA GLY A 154 4.19 -4.19 -1.27
C GLY A 154 4.47 -5.59 -0.73
N ASP A 155 3.43 -6.43 -0.78
CA ASP A 155 3.48 -7.87 -0.50
C ASP A 155 4.02 -8.23 0.90
N PHE A 156 3.41 -7.63 1.93
CA PHE A 156 3.78 -7.85 3.32
C PHE A 156 2.79 -8.76 4.07
N VAL A 157 1.51 -8.72 3.69
CA VAL A 157 0.32 -9.50 4.16
C VAL A 157 0.12 -9.87 5.64
N PHE A 158 1.06 -9.81 6.58
CA PHE A 158 0.69 -9.55 7.98
C PHE A 158 1.85 -8.99 8.78
N VAL A 159 1.50 -8.09 9.71
CA VAL A 159 2.36 -7.15 10.44
C VAL A 159 2.62 -5.87 9.59
N PHE A 160 2.77 -4.71 10.25
CA PHE A 160 3.22 -3.39 9.69
C PHE A 160 2.23 -2.25 9.48
N PHE A 161 1.09 -2.20 10.15
CA PHE A 161 0.45 -0.89 10.42
C PHE A 161 1.05 -0.14 11.63
N LEU A 162 2.17 -0.64 12.16
CA LEU A 162 2.46 -0.56 13.59
C LEU A 162 3.69 0.25 13.95
N PHE A 163 4.66 0.42 13.04
CA PHE A 163 5.81 1.25 13.32
C PHE A 163 5.58 2.66 12.77
N ALA A 164 5.81 3.66 13.62
CA ALA A 164 5.99 5.03 13.16
C ALA A 164 7.18 5.10 12.18
N ALA A 165 7.16 6.04 11.23
CA ALA A 165 8.21 6.26 10.24
C ALA A 165 8.43 5.12 9.21
N ILE A 166 7.38 4.33 8.93
CA ILE A 166 7.35 3.42 7.79
C ILE A 166 6.46 4.00 6.67
N TYR A 167 6.99 3.99 5.45
CA TYR A 167 6.25 4.15 4.21
C TYR A 167 5.83 2.78 3.66
N LEU A 168 4.62 2.66 3.15
CA LEU A 168 4.07 1.42 2.61
C LEU A 168 3.52 1.67 1.20
N ALA A 169 4.02 0.93 0.21
CA ALA A 169 3.39 0.83 -1.09
C ALA A 169 2.45 -0.39 -1.13
N ARG A 170 1.39 -0.32 -1.93
CA ARG A 170 0.51 -1.46 -2.19
C ARG A 170 1.20 -2.46 -3.12
N GLY A 171 1.21 -3.74 -2.77
CA GLY A 171 1.55 -4.84 -3.66
C GLY A 171 0.30 -5.52 -4.23
N ASN A 172 0.50 -6.50 -5.11
CA ASN A 172 -0.64 -7.24 -5.66
C ASN A 172 -1.28 -8.15 -4.61
N HIS A 173 -0.53 -8.64 -3.62
CA HIS A 173 -1.06 -9.44 -2.52
C HIS A 173 -1.90 -8.63 -1.52
N GLU A 174 -1.88 -7.30 -1.56
CA GLU A 174 -2.84 -6.46 -0.82
C GLU A 174 -4.16 -6.28 -1.61
N SER A 175 -4.74 -7.41 -2.04
CA SER A 175 -6.01 -7.50 -2.78
C SER A 175 -6.84 -8.72 -2.35
N ASP A 176 -8.17 -8.59 -2.43
CA ASP A 176 -9.10 -9.61 -1.93
C ASP A 176 -8.89 -10.96 -2.63
N GLY A 177 -8.74 -10.96 -3.96
CA GLY A 177 -8.60 -12.19 -4.75
C GLY A 177 -7.36 -13.01 -4.37
N LEU A 178 -6.22 -12.34 -4.13
CA LEU A 178 -5.01 -13.04 -3.67
C LEU A 178 -5.09 -13.39 -2.18
N ASN A 179 -5.73 -12.56 -1.36
CA ASN A 179 -5.92 -12.88 0.05
C ASN A 179 -6.76 -14.14 0.27
N GLU A 180 -7.81 -14.34 -0.52
CA GLU A 180 -8.63 -15.56 -0.51
C GLU A 180 -7.82 -16.78 -0.97
N SER A 181 -7.00 -16.61 -2.01
CA SER A 181 -6.27 -17.71 -2.65
C SER A 181 -5.00 -18.13 -1.89
N PHE A 182 -4.32 -17.19 -1.24
CA PHE A 182 -2.97 -17.35 -0.68
C PHE A 182 -2.91 -17.25 0.86
N GLY A 183 -4.05 -17.47 1.53
CA GLY A 183 -4.08 -17.79 2.96
C GLY A 183 -4.33 -16.62 3.92
N PHE A 184 -4.08 -15.37 3.52
CA PHE A 184 -4.30 -14.20 4.37
C PHE A 184 -5.73 -14.12 4.93
N HIS A 185 -6.73 -14.26 4.06
CA HIS A 185 -8.14 -14.23 4.45
C HIS A 185 -8.42 -15.28 5.53
N ARG A 186 -7.96 -16.52 5.28
CA ARG A 186 -8.17 -17.65 6.20
C ARG A 186 -7.49 -17.41 7.54
N GLU A 187 -6.27 -16.88 7.53
CA GLU A 187 -5.51 -16.61 8.75
C GLU A 187 -6.19 -15.54 9.61
N VAL A 188 -6.59 -14.40 9.03
CA VAL A 188 -7.25 -13.33 9.77
C VAL A 188 -8.64 -13.75 10.27
N SER A 189 -9.43 -14.41 9.42
CA SER A 189 -10.76 -14.92 9.80
C SER A 189 -10.66 -15.89 10.98
N TYR A 190 -9.67 -16.79 10.97
CA TYR A 190 -9.44 -17.74 12.07
C TYR A 190 -8.91 -17.07 13.36
N LYS A 191 -7.93 -16.17 13.24
CA LYS A 191 -7.25 -15.59 14.41
C LYS A 191 -8.01 -14.43 15.07
N VAL A 192 -8.78 -13.67 14.29
CA VAL A 192 -9.41 -12.42 14.75
C VAL A 192 -10.90 -12.38 14.44
N GLY A 193 -11.29 -12.79 13.23
CA GLY A 193 -12.68 -12.87 12.81
C GLY A 193 -12.94 -12.21 11.45
N GLU A 194 -14.08 -12.57 10.84
CA GLU A 194 -14.45 -12.18 9.48
C GLU A 194 -14.52 -10.66 9.26
N GLN A 195 -15.08 -9.93 10.24
CA GLN A 195 -15.16 -8.46 10.17
C GLN A 195 -13.77 -7.80 10.10
N CYS A 196 -12.74 -8.45 10.66
CA CYS A 196 -11.39 -7.96 10.58
C CYS A 196 -10.80 -8.12 9.17
N VAL A 197 -11.22 -9.16 8.42
CA VAL A 197 -10.84 -9.34 7.01
C VAL A 197 -11.35 -8.18 6.17
N GLU A 198 -12.62 -7.79 6.36
CA GLU A 198 -13.22 -6.65 5.67
C GLU A 198 -12.51 -5.33 6.02
N LEU A 199 -12.06 -5.18 7.27
CA LEU A 199 -11.28 -4.02 7.70
C LEU A 199 -9.91 -3.95 7.00
N PHE A 200 -9.19 -5.08 6.90
CA PHE A 200 -7.92 -5.13 6.17
C PHE A 200 -8.10 -4.89 4.67
N SER A 201 -9.10 -5.51 4.04
CA SER A 201 -9.46 -5.28 2.64
C SER A 201 -9.65 -3.78 2.36
N GLN A 202 -10.41 -3.10 3.22
CA GLN A 202 -10.58 -1.65 3.12
C GLN A 202 -9.26 -0.92 3.32
N ALA A 203 -8.46 -1.27 4.33
CA ALA A 203 -7.19 -0.60 4.60
C ALA A 203 -6.18 -0.71 3.45
N PHE A 204 -6.11 -1.86 2.79
CA PHE A 204 -5.27 -2.07 1.61
C PHE A 204 -5.62 -1.14 0.46
N CYS A 205 -6.89 -0.79 0.30
CA CYS A 205 -7.34 0.18 -0.70
C CYS A 205 -6.88 1.63 -0.42
N PHE A 206 -6.34 1.92 0.77
CA PHE A 206 -5.83 3.26 1.10
C PHE A 206 -4.32 3.40 0.84
N LEU A 207 -3.59 2.30 0.69
CA LEU A 207 -2.15 2.29 0.48
C LEU A 207 -1.77 2.99 -0.84
N PRO A 208 -0.79 3.90 -0.87
CA PRO A 208 -0.24 4.47 -2.10
C PRO A 208 0.24 3.37 -3.06
N LEU A 209 0.14 3.62 -4.37
CA LEU A 209 0.53 2.65 -5.40
C LEU A 209 2.02 2.73 -5.74
N ALA A 210 2.64 3.87 -5.51
CA ALA A 210 4.06 4.11 -5.77
C ALA A 210 4.59 5.24 -4.87
N HIS A 211 5.92 5.31 -4.76
CA HIS A 211 6.63 6.39 -4.08
C HIS A 211 7.63 7.08 -5.01
N LEU A 212 7.85 8.37 -4.76
CA LEU A 212 8.85 9.18 -5.44
C LEU A 212 9.81 9.75 -4.40
N ILE A 213 11.04 9.26 -4.39
CA ILE A 213 12.08 9.72 -3.45
C ILE A 213 12.90 10.82 -4.13
N ASN A 214 13.00 11.98 -3.47
CA ASN A 214 13.72 13.17 -3.92
C ASN A 214 13.43 13.59 -5.36
N ASP A 215 12.21 13.34 -5.87
CA ASP A 215 11.83 13.59 -7.26
C ASP A 215 12.73 12.93 -8.32
N GLN A 216 13.44 11.85 -7.94
CA GLN A 216 14.47 11.23 -8.79
C GLN A 216 14.37 9.70 -8.83
N PHE A 217 13.90 9.06 -7.77
CA PHE A 217 13.81 7.59 -7.67
C PHE A 217 12.34 7.18 -7.59
N PHE A 218 11.87 6.40 -8.55
CA PHE A 218 10.50 5.90 -8.60
C PHE A 218 10.45 4.48 -8.03
N VAL A 219 9.66 4.29 -6.98
CA VAL A 219 9.52 3.00 -6.30
C VAL A 219 8.10 2.48 -6.50
N VAL A 220 7.98 1.27 -7.03
CA VAL A 220 6.69 0.64 -7.39
C VAL A 220 6.78 -0.87 -7.16
N HIS A 221 5.73 -1.53 -6.70
CA HIS A 221 5.79 -2.98 -6.44
C HIS A 221 5.96 -3.78 -7.75
N GLY A 222 5.00 -3.62 -8.65
CA GLY A 222 4.95 -4.18 -10.00
C GLY A 222 5.98 -3.50 -10.91
N GLY A 223 5.51 -2.78 -11.93
CA GLY A 223 6.44 -2.12 -12.84
C GLY A 223 5.80 -1.05 -13.68
N LEU A 224 6.21 -1.00 -14.94
CA LEU A 224 5.77 0.02 -15.88
C LEU A 224 4.55 -0.42 -16.70
N PHE A 225 4.16 0.47 -17.60
CA PHE A 225 2.83 0.49 -18.19
C PHE A 225 2.77 -0.19 -19.54
N THR A 226 1.57 -0.70 -19.85
CA THR A 226 1.15 -1.25 -21.14
C THR A 226 1.32 -0.29 -22.32
N HIS A 227 1.35 1.03 -22.08
CA HIS A 227 1.49 2.06 -23.11
C HIS A 227 2.47 3.16 -22.70
N ASP A 228 2.98 3.91 -23.68
CA ASP A 228 3.87 5.05 -23.46
C ASP A 228 3.10 6.32 -23.06
N GLY A 229 3.83 7.35 -22.61
CA GLY A 229 3.26 8.66 -22.30
C GLY A 229 2.51 8.71 -20.95
N VAL A 230 2.76 7.74 -20.07
CA VAL A 230 2.37 7.82 -18.67
C VAL A 230 3.35 8.74 -17.95
N ASN A 231 2.81 9.74 -17.26
CA ASN A 231 3.60 10.67 -16.46
C ASN A 231 3.21 10.58 -14.98
N LEU A 232 4.03 11.18 -14.12
CA LEU A 232 3.82 11.16 -12.67
C LEU A 232 2.46 11.74 -12.24
N SER A 233 1.89 12.71 -12.98
CA SER A 233 0.55 13.26 -12.68
C SER A 233 -0.53 12.19 -12.85
N LYS A 234 -0.50 11.46 -13.97
CA LYS A 234 -1.46 10.37 -14.22
C LYS A 234 -1.45 9.31 -13.11
N ILE A 235 -0.28 9.05 -12.50
CA ILE A 235 -0.15 8.13 -11.36
C ILE A 235 -0.75 8.75 -10.09
N ARG A 236 -0.48 10.04 -9.82
CA ARG A 236 -1.07 10.77 -8.68
C ARG A 236 -2.60 10.76 -8.72
N ASP A 237 -3.17 10.88 -9.93
CA ASP A 237 -4.62 11.02 -10.17
C ASP A 237 -5.38 9.69 -10.17
N ILE A 238 -4.71 8.54 -10.03
CA ILE A 238 -5.39 7.24 -9.93
C ILE A 238 -6.26 7.23 -8.68
N ASN A 239 -7.57 6.99 -8.85
CA ASN A 239 -8.44 6.68 -7.73
C ASN A 239 -8.18 5.25 -7.25
N ARG A 240 -7.30 5.09 -6.25
CA ARG A 240 -6.84 3.80 -5.74
C ARG A 240 -7.77 3.15 -4.70
N PHE A 241 -8.84 3.83 -4.29
CA PHE A 241 -9.75 3.39 -3.23
C PHE A 241 -10.71 2.30 -3.70
N CYS A 242 -10.17 1.25 -4.32
CA CYS A 242 -10.86 0.10 -4.87
C CYS A 242 -9.94 -1.13 -4.89
N GLN A 243 -10.50 -2.29 -5.18
CA GLN A 243 -9.70 -3.45 -5.58
C GLN A 243 -9.03 -3.19 -6.93
N PRO A 244 -7.83 -3.74 -7.19
CA PRO A 244 -7.16 -3.57 -8.47
C PRO A 244 -8.06 -4.05 -9.62
N PRO A 245 -8.22 -3.25 -10.70
CA PRO A 245 -8.88 -3.72 -11.91
C PRO A 245 -7.99 -4.74 -12.65
N ASP A 246 -8.58 -5.49 -13.58
CA ASP A 246 -7.83 -6.44 -14.43
C ASP A 246 -6.81 -5.73 -15.33
N GLU A 247 -7.12 -4.51 -15.78
CA GLU A 247 -6.32 -3.71 -16.71
C GLU A 247 -6.18 -2.24 -16.29
N GLY A 248 -5.22 -1.53 -16.91
CA GLY A 248 -4.97 -0.11 -16.70
C GLY A 248 -3.83 0.18 -15.72
N LEU A 249 -3.58 1.47 -15.45
CA LEU A 249 -2.38 1.92 -14.74
C LEU A 249 -2.22 1.28 -13.35
N MET A 250 -3.32 1.12 -12.61
CA MET A 250 -3.27 0.48 -11.29
C MET A 250 -2.89 -1.01 -11.40
N SER A 251 -3.38 -1.73 -12.41
CA SER A 251 -3.00 -3.12 -12.66
C SER A 251 -1.51 -3.20 -13.02
N ASP A 252 -1.05 -2.35 -13.95
CA ASP A 252 0.34 -2.31 -14.40
C ASP A 252 1.34 -2.03 -13.26
N LEU A 253 1.02 -1.07 -12.37
CA LEU A 253 1.84 -0.73 -11.20
C LEU A 253 1.95 -1.89 -10.20
N LEU A 254 1.00 -2.82 -10.18
CA LEU A 254 0.99 -3.94 -9.22
C LEU A 254 1.49 -5.26 -9.83
N TRP A 255 1.42 -5.43 -11.15
CA TRP A 255 1.59 -6.75 -11.80
C TRP A 255 2.65 -6.84 -12.90
N SER A 256 3.11 -5.72 -13.46
CA SER A 256 4.06 -5.75 -14.57
C SER A 256 5.45 -6.24 -14.14
N ASP A 257 6.17 -6.88 -15.07
CA ASP A 257 7.52 -7.39 -14.87
C ASP A 257 8.49 -6.88 -15.95
N PRO A 258 9.77 -6.67 -15.63
CA PRO A 258 10.79 -6.36 -16.65
C PRO A 258 11.10 -7.59 -17.52
N GLN A 259 11.59 -7.36 -18.75
CA GLN A 259 12.12 -8.40 -19.63
C GLN A 259 13.42 -7.97 -20.31
N THR A 260 14.25 -8.93 -20.70
CA THR A 260 15.52 -8.66 -21.39
C THR A 260 15.35 -8.15 -22.81
N SER A 261 14.29 -8.56 -23.51
CA SER A 261 13.99 -8.11 -24.86
C SER A 261 13.41 -6.70 -24.86
N LEU A 262 13.71 -5.92 -25.90
CA LEU A 262 13.08 -4.61 -26.12
C LEU A 262 11.57 -4.74 -26.38
N GLY A 263 10.85 -3.64 -26.16
CA GLY A 263 9.43 -3.50 -26.39
C GLY A 263 8.60 -4.05 -25.22
N ARG A 264 7.41 -4.55 -25.55
CA ARG A 264 6.44 -5.10 -24.59
C ARG A 264 5.98 -6.47 -25.02
N ALA A 265 5.70 -7.34 -24.06
CA ALA A 265 5.09 -8.65 -24.31
C ALA A 265 3.97 -8.94 -23.30
N PRO A 266 3.03 -9.84 -23.61
CA PRO A 266 2.02 -10.28 -22.66
C PRO A 266 2.66 -10.80 -21.35
N SER A 267 2.11 -10.40 -20.22
CA SER A 267 2.55 -10.88 -18.91
C SER A 267 2.37 -12.39 -18.77
N LYS A 268 3.35 -13.06 -18.18
CA LYS A 268 3.27 -14.49 -17.82
C LYS A 268 2.24 -14.75 -16.71
N ARG A 269 1.83 -13.70 -16.00
CA ARG A 269 0.88 -13.75 -14.88
C ARG A 269 -0.58 -13.60 -15.33
N GLY A 270 -0.82 -13.26 -16.59
CA GLY A 270 -2.16 -12.97 -17.13
C GLY A 270 -2.67 -11.55 -16.84
N CYS A 271 -1.96 -10.77 -16.01
CA CYS A 271 -2.26 -9.37 -15.69
C CYS A 271 -0.97 -8.52 -15.80
N GLY A 272 -1.11 -7.24 -16.16
CA GLY A 272 0.02 -6.34 -16.44
C GLY A 272 0.75 -6.66 -17.75
N VAL A 273 1.99 -6.19 -17.87
CA VAL A 273 2.82 -6.35 -19.08
C VAL A 273 4.26 -6.73 -18.75
N MET A 274 4.91 -7.47 -19.65
CA MET A 274 6.37 -7.57 -19.65
C MET A 274 6.94 -6.35 -20.38
N PHE A 275 7.87 -5.59 -19.79
CA PHE A 275 8.41 -4.37 -20.41
C PHE A 275 9.94 -4.39 -20.51
N GLY A 276 10.47 -3.99 -21.67
CA GLY A 276 11.90 -3.94 -21.95
C GLY A 276 12.59 -2.68 -21.45
N GLU A 277 13.89 -2.64 -21.71
CA GLU A 277 14.76 -1.51 -21.37
C GLU A 277 14.34 -0.20 -22.06
N ASP A 278 13.92 -0.24 -23.31
CA ASP A 278 13.46 0.93 -24.07
C ASP A 278 12.27 1.61 -23.39
N VAL A 279 11.34 0.83 -22.83
CA VAL A 279 10.20 1.33 -22.05
C VAL A 279 10.69 2.02 -20.77
N THR A 280 11.68 1.42 -20.10
CA THR A 280 12.28 1.93 -18.86
C THR A 280 13.01 3.24 -19.10
N THR A 281 13.90 3.26 -20.08
CA THR A 281 14.67 4.45 -20.49
C THR A 281 13.73 5.59 -20.87
N LYS A 282 12.68 5.29 -21.64
CA LYS A 282 11.70 6.29 -22.07
C LYS A 282 10.92 6.87 -20.90
N PHE A 283 10.39 6.03 -20.00
CA PHE A 283 9.65 6.51 -18.83
C PHE A 283 10.52 7.39 -17.92
N LEU A 284 11.77 6.97 -17.66
CA LEU A 284 12.72 7.74 -16.86
C LEU A 284 13.02 9.10 -17.50
N THR A 285 13.30 9.13 -18.80
CA THR A 285 13.60 10.35 -19.56
C THR A 285 12.41 11.30 -19.57
N ASP A 286 11.22 10.81 -19.91
CA ASP A 286 10.00 11.61 -20.02
C ASP A 286 9.56 12.22 -18.67
N ASN A 287 9.97 11.62 -17.56
CA ASN A 287 9.64 12.06 -16.19
C ASN A 287 10.82 12.64 -15.41
N ASN A 288 11.99 12.83 -16.04
CA ASN A 288 13.21 13.34 -15.41
C ASN A 288 13.64 12.54 -14.15
N LEU A 289 13.56 11.21 -14.23
CA LEU A 289 13.92 10.27 -13.18
C LEU A 289 15.26 9.60 -13.49
N LYS A 290 15.89 9.04 -12.46
CA LYS A 290 17.18 8.35 -12.57
C LYS A 290 17.09 6.84 -12.52
N LEU A 291 16.16 6.30 -11.72
CA LEU A 291 16.12 4.89 -11.38
C LEU A 291 14.70 4.47 -10.99
N ILE A 292 14.35 3.24 -11.37
CA ILE A 292 13.18 2.52 -10.87
C ILE A 292 13.63 1.45 -9.89
N ILE A 293 12.99 1.40 -8.73
CA ILE A 293 13.14 0.32 -7.75
C ILE A 293 11.80 -0.43 -7.68
N ARG A 294 11.85 -1.76 -7.85
CA ARG A 294 10.67 -2.61 -7.86
C ARG A 294 10.87 -3.92 -7.10
N SER A 295 9.82 -4.71 -6.89
CA SER A 295 9.88 -5.96 -6.10
C SER A 295 9.25 -7.16 -6.83
N HIS A 296 8.26 -7.89 -6.28
CA HIS A 296 7.32 -8.82 -6.96
C HIS A 296 7.92 -10.09 -7.63
N GLU A 297 9.22 -10.13 -7.88
CA GLU A 297 9.95 -11.26 -8.42
C GLU A 297 11.04 -11.68 -7.43
N VAL A 298 10.98 -12.93 -7.01
CA VAL A 298 12.05 -13.57 -6.23
C VAL A 298 13.35 -13.52 -7.04
N LYS A 299 14.44 -13.13 -6.38
CA LYS A 299 15.80 -13.15 -6.94
C LYS A 299 16.72 -13.94 -6.02
N ASP A 300 17.64 -14.72 -6.61
CA ASP A 300 18.52 -15.62 -5.87
C ASP A 300 19.39 -14.87 -4.84
N ASP A 301 19.93 -13.71 -5.22
CA ASP A 301 20.73 -12.85 -4.35
C ASP A 301 19.88 -11.82 -3.58
N GLY A 302 18.55 -11.95 -3.61
CA GLY A 302 17.61 -10.98 -3.02
C GLY A 302 17.48 -9.66 -3.79
N PHE A 303 18.26 -9.45 -4.85
CA PHE A 303 18.09 -8.32 -5.77
C PHE A 303 18.59 -8.67 -7.18
N GLU A 304 18.21 -7.85 -8.17
CA GLU A 304 18.76 -7.90 -9.53
C GLU A 304 18.81 -6.50 -10.14
N VAL A 305 19.90 -6.18 -10.84
CA VAL A 305 20.04 -4.94 -11.59
C VAL A 305 19.83 -5.23 -13.07
N MET A 306 18.82 -4.59 -13.67
CA MET A 306 18.41 -4.79 -15.06
C MET A 306 18.46 -3.48 -15.85
N HIS A 307 18.21 -3.57 -17.16
CA HIS A 307 18.01 -2.41 -18.04
C HIS A 307 19.17 -1.39 -17.94
N HIS A 308 20.41 -1.90 -18.06
CA HIS A 308 21.65 -1.12 -17.94
C HIS A 308 21.74 -0.26 -16.67
N GLY A 309 21.26 -0.77 -15.52
CA GLY A 309 21.37 -0.08 -14.24
C GLY A 309 20.24 0.89 -13.93
N GLN A 310 19.22 0.96 -14.79
CA GLN A 310 18.08 1.86 -14.64
C GLN A 310 16.90 1.25 -13.87
N LEU A 311 16.92 -0.07 -13.66
CA LEU A 311 15.90 -0.79 -12.92
C LEU A 311 16.54 -1.76 -11.94
N ILE A 312 16.07 -1.73 -10.69
CA ILE A 312 16.50 -2.66 -9.63
C ILE A 312 15.27 -3.40 -9.12
N THR A 313 15.33 -4.72 -9.11
CA THR A 313 14.39 -5.56 -8.36
C THR A 313 14.99 -5.85 -6.98
N VAL A 314 14.23 -5.65 -5.90
CA VAL A 314 14.59 -6.00 -4.52
C VAL A 314 13.54 -6.93 -3.93
N PHE A 315 13.97 -7.97 -3.23
CA PHE A 315 13.11 -8.98 -2.63
C PHE A 315 13.62 -9.32 -1.23
N SER A 316 12.74 -9.26 -0.22
CA SER A 316 13.14 -9.27 1.20
C SER A 316 12.59 -10.44 2.01
N ALA A 317 12.14 -11.50 1.33
CA ALA A 317 11.67 -12.75 1.92
C ALA A 317 12.68 -13.88 1.64
N PRO A 318 13.73 -14.04 2.46
CA PRO A 318 14.74 -15.07 2.25
C PRO A 318 14.13 -16.47 2.39
N ASN A 319 14.65 -17.46 1.63
CA ASN A 319 14.15 -18.84 1.64
C ASN A 319 12.63 -18.92 1.42
N TYR A 320 12.13 -18.14 0.46
CA TYR A 320 10.69 -17.93 0.26
C TYR A 320 9.91 -19.25 0.18
N CYS A 321 8.82 -19.34 0.96
CA CYS A 321 7.98 -20.53 1.10
C CYS A 321 8.71 -21.79 1.61
N ASP A 322 9.79 -21.63 2.39
CA ASP A 322 10.66 -22.72 2.88
C ASP A 322 11.23 -23.61 1.77
N ARG A 323 11.34 -23.05 0.55
CA ARG A 323 11.97 -23.72 -0.57
C ARG A 323 13.41 -23.23 -0.65
N GLU A 324 14.35 -24.09 -0.27
CA GLU A 324 15.75 -23.89 -0.63
C GLU A 324 15.82 -23.66 -2.14
N ILE A 325 16.23 -22.46 -2.56
CA ILE A 325 16.74 -22.26 -3.91
C ILE A 325 18.06 -23.04 -3.90
N LEU A 326 18.03 -24.25 -4.45
CA LEU A 326 19.18 -25.15 -4.52
C LEU A 326 20.40 -24.34 -4.97
N SER A 327 21.29 -24.09 -4.01
CA SER A 327 22.51 -23.33 -4.19
C SER A 327 23.29 -23.89 -5.37
N CYS A 328 23.65 -23.04 -6.32
CA CYS A 328 24.67 -23.34 -7.31
C CYS A 328 25.95 -23.77 -6.57
N PRO A 329 26.59 -24.90 -6.92
CA PRO A 329 27.79 -25.36 -6.22
C PRO A 329 28.93 -24.34 -6.42
N LYS A 330 29.62 -24.08 -5.31
CA LYS A 330 30.76 -23.15 -5.13
C LYS A 330 31.76 -23.09 -6.28
#